data_AF-A0A0E0L404-F1
#
_entry.id   AF-A0A0E0L404-F1
#
_cell.length_a   1.000
_cell.length_b   1.000
_cell.length_c   1.000
_cell.angle_alpha   90.00
_cell.angle_beta   90.00
_cell.angle_gamma   90.00
#
_symmetry.space_group_name_H-M   'P 1'
#
loop_
_entity.id
_entity.type
_entity.pdbx_description
1 polymer ?
#
loop_
_entity_poly.entity_id
_entity_poly.type
_entity_poly.pdbx_seq_one_letter_code
_entity_poly.pdbx_strand_id
1 'polypeptide(L)'
;MGGGGGEDEVVARARQLPWRERMRHVSWKVRREAHLDLAAACRTIAGPADPRVHEFGPLFRYTVRDDNPEVQELALDSLLTFLPVVDPRDASSLVGRPITIEKAKTIFLMFIELHAVDIFLDSMENAVKKKVQTVVIKSVELLQKTLQQFGSDVVSAERIMKVHPELLESSDNRVRKASEVLAIELSRWIGRKALRRSVIKKIAERRKGNLSELLLDVQQMTKPKPTRMLRHVFYFYHFFC
;
A
#
# COMPACT_ATOMS: atom_id res chain seq x y z
N MET A 1 -12.99 48.43 6.84
CA MET A 1 -13.26 47.15 7.53
C MET A 1 -14.47 46.51 6.88
N GLY A 2 -14.42 45.21 6.61
CA GLY A 2 -15.58 44.39 6.22
C GLY A 2 -15.59 43.95 4.76
N GLY A 3 -15.02 42.77 4.48
CA GLY A 3 -15.08 42.16 3.14
C GLY A 3 -14.40 40.80 3.03
N GLY A 4 -14.14 40.12 4.15
CA GLY A 4 -13.78 38.71 4.12
C GLY A 4 -15.07 37.91 4.13
N GLY A 5 -15.54 37.48 2.95
CA GLY A 5 -16.55 36.44 2.88
C GLY A 5 -16.09 35.28 3.77
N GLY A 6 -16.99 34.81 4.64
CA GLY A 6 -16.65 33.81 5.66
C GLY A 6 -16.01 32.57 5.02
N GLU A 7 -15.25 31.80 5.78
CA GLU A 7 -14.60 30.58 5.27
C GLU A 7 -15.58 29.63 4.57
N ASP A 8 -16.85 29.61 5.00
CA ASP A 8 -17.93 28.84 4.39
C ASP A 8 -18.34 29.36 3.00
N GLU A 9 -18.28 30.67 2.79
CA GLU A 9 -18.55 31.30 1.48
C GLU A 9 -17.42 30.99 0.50
N VAL A 10 -16.17 30.97 0.97
CA VAL A 10 -15.01 30.55 0.17
C VAL A 10 -15.16 29.10 -0.26
N VAL A 11 -15.56 28.21 0.65
CA VAL A 11 -15.84 26.80 0.36
C VAL A 11 -16.97 26.66 -0.66
N ALA A 12 -18.09 27.36 -0.47
CA ALA A 12 -19.24 27.31 -1.35
C ALA A 12 -18.89 27.77 -2.78
N ARG A 13 -18.16 28.89 -2.90
CA ARG A 13 -17.71 29.41 -4.19
C ARG A 13 -16.73 28.48 -4.89
N ALA A 14 -15.84 27.84 -4.13
CA ALA A 14 -14.84 26.93 -4.68
C ALA A 14 -15.43 25.66 -5.31
N ARG A 15 -16.69 25.29 -4.99
CA ARG A 15 -17.35 24.13 -5.63
C ARG A 15 -17.51 24.28 -7.14
N GLN A 16 -17.54 25.51 -7.64
CA GLN A 16 -17.65 25.81 -9.08
C GLN A 16 -16.30 25.74 -9.81
N LEU A 17 -15.19 25.59 -9.09
CA LEU A 17 -13.87 25.46 -9.70
C LEU A 17 -13.66 24.05 -10.26
N PRO A 18 -12.82 23.88 -11.30
CA PRO A 18 -12.40 22.56 -11.77
C PRO A 18 -11.73 21.74 -10.66
N TRP A 19 -11.83 20.40 -10.76
CA TRP A 19 -11.26 19.48 -9.76
C TRP A 19 -9.81 19.79 -9.38
N ARG A 20 -8.94 20.02 -10.37
CA ARG A 20 -7.51 20.28 -10.12
C ARG A 20 -7.28 21.52 -9.27
N GLU A 21 -8.09 22.56 -9.43
CA GLU A 21 -7.99 23.79 -8.67
C GLU A 21 -8.49 23.58 -7.24
N ARG A 22 -9.61 22.88 -7.09
CA ARG A 22 -10.17 22.51 -5.77
C ARG A 22 -9.18 21.68 -4.94
N MET A 23 -8.57 20.67 -5.56
CA MET A 23 -7.61 19.76 -4.90
C MET A 23 -6.29 20.43 -4.53
N ARG A 24 -5.96 21.58 -5.13
CA ARG A 24 -4.72 22.33 -4.85
C ARG A 24 -4.99 23.68 -4.20
N HIS A 25 -6.21 23.90 -3.75
CA HIS A 25 -6.61 25.18 -3.21
C HIS A 25 -5.84 25.47 -1.92
N VAL A 26 -5.48 26.75 -1.72
CA VAL A 26 -4.71 27.19 -0.56
C VAL A 26 -5.43 26.92 0.76
N SER A 27 -6.76 27.06 0.77
CA SER A 27 -7.59 26.66 1.91
C SER A 27 -7.73 25.13 1.99
N TRP A 28 -7.23 24.55 3.08
CA TRP A 28 -7.36 23.13 3.36
C TRP A 28 -8.82 22.68 3.49
N LYS A 29 -9.76 23.56 3.92
CA LYS A 29 -11.20 23.27 3.97
C LYS A 29 -11.80 23.08 2.57
N VAL A 30 -11.33 23.82 1.57
CA VAL A 30 -11.72 23.60 0.17
C VAL A 30 -11.22 22.24 -0.31
N ARG A 31 -9.96 21.89 0.00
CA ARG A 31 -9.38 20.58 -0.36
C ARG A 31 -10.13 19.43 0.32
N ARG A 32 -10.46 19.58 1.61
CA ARG A 32 -11.30 18.66 2.39
C ARG A 32 -12.63 18.39 1.70
N GLU A 33 -13.37 19.43 1.35
CA GLU A 33 -14.66 19.31 0.66
C GLU A 33 -14.51 18.72 -0.75
N ALA A 34 -13.43 19.05 -1.46
CA ALA A 34 -13.13 18.43 -2.74
C ALA A 34 -12.95 16.90 -2.63
N HIS A 35 -12.39 16.39 -1.54
CA HIS A 35 -12.29 14.96 -1.29
C HIS A 35 -13.61 14.28 -0.97
N LEU A 36 -14.48 14.96 -0.22
CA LEU A 36 -15.84 14.46 0.05
C LEU A 36 -16.64 14.36 -1.25
N ASP A 37 -16.60 15.41 -2.07
CA ASP A 37 -17.29 15.44 -3.36
C ASP A 37 -16.70 14.41 -4.33
N LEU A 38 -15.37 14.25 -4.36
CA LEU A 38 -14.72 13.24 -5.21
C LEU A 38 -15.12 11.83 -4.77
N ALA A 39 -15.15 11.54 -3.47
CA ALA A 39 -15.63 10.25 -2.96
C ALA A 39 -17.09 9.99 -3.38
N ALA A 40 -17.96 11.01 -3.28
CA ALA A 40 -19.34 10.91 -3.72
C ALA A 40 -19.45 10.63 -5.23
N ALA A 41 -18.66 11.33 -6.05
CA ALA A 41 -18.61 11.11 -7.49
C ALA A 41 -18.14 9.68 -7.82
N CYS A 42 -17.09 9.18 -7.14
CA CYS A 42 -16.57 7.82 -7.33
C CYS A 42 -17.62 6.74 -7.05
N ARG A 43 -18.49 6.92 -6.04
CA ARG A 43 -19.58 5.97 -5.74
C ARG A 43 -20.61 5.83 -6.86
N THR A 44 -20.69 6.80 -7.77
CA THR A 44 -21.64 6.82 -8.89
C THR A 44 -21.02 6.36 -10.21
N ILE A 45 -19.76 5.93 -10.21
CA ILE A 45 -19.11 5.39 -11.41
C ILE A 45 -19.71 4.03 -11.74
N ALA A 46 -20.23 3.89 -12.95
CA ALA A 46 -20.93 2.67 -13.39
C ALA A 46 -19.96 1.50 -13.67
N GLY A 47 -18.69 1.80 -13.91
CA GLY A 47 -17.63 0.83 -14.13
C GLY A 47 -16.39 1.45 -14.77
N PRO A 48 -15.38 0.66 -15.13
CA PRO A 48 -14.09 1.17 -15.62
C PRO A 48 -14.13 1.85 -16.98
N ALA A 49 -15.17 1.62 -17.78
CA ALA A 49 -15.38 2.32 -19.04
C ALA A 49 -15.96 3.73 -18.86
N ASP A 50 -16.33 4.12 -17.63
CA ASP A 50 -16.82 5.46 -17.34
C ASP A 50 -15.69 6.48 -17.56
N PRO A 51 -15.90 7.54 -18.37
CA PRO A 51 -14.86 8.51 -18.70
C PRO A 51 -14.28 9.20 -17.46
N ARG A 52 -15.04 9.27 -16.37
CA ARG A 52 -14.60 9.87 -15.10
C ARG A 52 -13.46 9.08 -14.45
N VAL A 53 -13.28 7.80 -14.76
CA VAL A 53 -12.15 7.01 -14.26
C VAL A 53 -10.82 7.61 -14.73
N HIS A 54 -10.72 7.97 -16.01
CA HIS A 54 -9.54 8.64 -16.55
C HIS A 54 -9.37 10.07 -16.02
N GLU A 55 -10.47 10.79 -15.79
CA GLU A 55 -10.45 12.14 -15.24
C GLU A 55 -9.96 12.16 -13.78
N PHE A 56 -10.48 11.26 -12.95
CA PHE A 56 -10.25 11.26 -11.50
C PHE A 56 -8.91 10.64 -11.11
N GLY A 57 -8.44 9.64 -11.84
CA GLY A 57 -7.19 8.93 -11.52
C GLY A 57 -5.99 9.85 -11.25
N PRO A 58 -5.68 10.82 -12.13
CA PRO A 58 -4.58 11.77 -11.93
C PRO A 58 -4.72 12.67 -10.70
N LEU A 59 -5.94 12.88 -10.16
CA LEU A 59 -6.17 13.73 -8.99
C LEU A 59 -5.55 13.12 -7.73
N PHE A 60 -5.62 11.79 -7.60
CA PHE A 60 -5.09 11.06 -6.44
C PHE A 60 -3.57 11.16 -6.27
N ARG A 61 -2.83 11.55 -7.32
CA ARG A 61 -1.39 11.73 -7.24
C ARG A 61 -0.96 12.86 -6.32
N TYR A 62 -1.78 13.90 -6.25
CA TYR A 62 -1.47 15.12 -5.50
C TYR A 62 -2.01 15.08 -4.08
N THR A 63 -3.09 14.33 -3.88
CA THR A 63 -3.94 14.49 -2.70
C THR A 63 -3.55 13.60 -1.53
N VAL A 64 -3.01 12.39 -1.77
CA VAL A 64 -2.55 11.52 -0.68
C VAL A 64 -1.29 12.03 0.03
N ARG A 65 -0.72 13.14 -0.45
CA ARG A 65 0.45 13.83 0.13
C ARG A 65 0.08 15.16 0.80
N ASP A 66 -1.21 15.41 1.04
CA ASP A 66 -1.63 16.62 1.74
C ASP A 66 -0.94 16.74 3.10
N ASP A 67 -0.56 17.97 3.45
CA ASP A 67 0.10 18.32 4.70
C ASP A 67 -0.88 18.40 5.87
N ASN A 68 -2.17 18.60 5.58
CA ASN A 68 -3.24 18.54 6.57
C ASN A 68 -3.70 17.09 6.80
N PRO A 69 -3.61 16.55 8.04
CA PRO A 69 -4.00 15.17 8.34
C PRO A 69 -5.46 14.84 8.04
N GLU A 70 -6.39 15.78 8.22
CA GLU A 70 -7.82 15.56 7.96
C GLU A 70 -8.08 15.46 6.45
N VAL A 71 -7.47 16.35 5.65
CA VAL A 71 -7.56 16.29 4.19
C VAL A 71 -6.93 15.00 3.67
N GLN A 72 -5.77 14.63 4.22
CA GLN A 72 -5.09 13.38 3.88
C GLN A 72 -5.97 12.16 4.16
N GLU A 73 -6.64 12.12 5.31
CA GLU A 73 -7.52 11.02 5.70
C GLU A 73 -8.70 10.83 4.72
N LEU A 74 -9.32 11.95 4.29
CA LEU A 74 -10.38 11.95 3.28
C LEU A 74 -9.86 11.67 1.86
N ALA A 75 -8.62 12.04 1.55
CA ALA A 75 -7.96 11.66 0.30
C ALA A 75 -7.79 10.15 0.19
N LEU A 76 -7.47 9.48 1.31
CA LEU A 76 -7.40 8.02 1.36
C LEU A 76 -8.78 7.36 1.26
N ASP A 77 -9.84 7.95 1.85
CA ASP A 77 -11.21 7.45 1.72
C ASP A 77 -11.76 7.56 0.29
N SER A 78 -11.52 8.71 -0.35
CA SER A 78 -11.88 8.89 -1.75
C SER A 78 -11.11 7.91 -2.65
N LEU A 79 -9.83 7.62 -2.35
CA LEU A 79 -9.05 6.64 -3.10
C LEU A 79 -9.59 5.21 -2.91
N LEU A 80 -9.92 4.82 -1.68
CA LEU A 80 -10.54 3.51 -1.39
C LEU A 80 -11.89 3.33 -2.10
N THR A 81 -12.63 4.41 -2.29
CA THR A 81 -13.89 4.42 -3.05
C THR A 81 -13.64 4.31 -4.56
N PHE A 82 -12.51 4.82 -5.04
CA PHE A 82 -12.16 4.87 -6.46
C PHE A 82 -11.51 3.57 -6.98
N LEU A 83 -10.59 2.98 -6.22
CA LEU A 83 -9.87 1.76 -6.63
C LEU A 83 -10.76 0.56 -7.07
N PRO A 84 -11.98 0.35 -6.54
CA PRO A 84 -12.86 -0.72 -7.02
C PRO A 84 -13.32 -0.58 -8.48
N VAL A 85 -13.39 0.65 -9.00
CA VAL A 85 -13.86 0.95 -10.37
C VAL A 85 -12.72 1.18 -11.37
N VAL A 86 -11.48 0.98 -10.94
CA VAL A 86 -10.28 1.14 -11.77
C VAL A 86 -9.97 -0.18 -12.47
N ASP A 87 -9.70 -0.12 -13.78
CA ASP A 87 -9.17 -1.26 -14.51
C ASP A 87 -7.75 -1.58 -13.99
N PRO A 88 -7.41 -2.85 -13.72
CA PRO A 88 -6.06 -3.23 -13.29
C PRO A 88 -4.93 -2.65 -14.16
N ARG A 89 -5.17 -2.48 -15.47
CA ARG A 89 -4.19 -1.89 -16.41
C ARG A 89 -3.82 -0.45 -16.07
N ASP A 90 -4.75 0.30 -15.48
CA ASP A 90 -4.60 1.73 -15.21
C ASP A 90 -4.15 2.02 -13.77
N ALA A 91 -4.20 1.03 -12.88
CA ALA A 91 -3.92 1.21 -11.45
C ALA A 91 -2.47 1.64 -11.15
N SER A 92 -1.51 1.19 -11.95
CA SER A 92 -0.10 1.59 -11.84
C SER A 92 0.10 3.09 -12.03
N SER A 93 -0.81 3.75 -12.77
CA SER A 93 -0.78 5.19 -13.02
C SER A 93 -1.30 6.02 -11.83
N LEU A 94 -1.94 5.40 -10.84
CA LEU A 94 -2.49 6.04 -9.64
C LEU A 94 -1.39 6.23 -8.58
N VAL A 95 -0.42 7.08 -8.90
CA VAL A 95 0.80 7.21 -8.09
C VAL A 95 0.61 8.18 -6.94
N GLY A 96 0.54 7.67 -5.71
CA GLY A 96 0.66 8.45 -4.48
C GLY A 96 1.20 7.57 -3.35
N ARG A 97 2.02 8.13 -2.45
CA ARG A 97 2.51 7.38 -1.27
C ARG A 97 1.44 7.51 -0.19
N PRO A 98 0.78 6.44 0.30
CA PRO A 98 -0.18 6.54 1.38
C PRO A 98 0.54 6.77 2.73
N ILE A 99 -0.01 7.60 3.62
CA ILE A 99 0.68 8.10 4.82
C ILE A 99 0.03 7.66 6.15
N THR A 100 -1.16 7.04 6.17
CA THR A 100 -1.74 6.45 7.41
C THR A 100 -1.68 4.92 7.40
N ILE A 101 -1.24 4.29 8.51
CA ILE A 101 -0.83 2.87 8.54
C ILE A 101 -1.98 1.90 8.21
N GLU A 102 -3.20 2.14 8.71
CA GLU A 102 -4.32 1.22 8.50
C GLU A 102 -4.96 1.33 7.12
N LYS A 103 -5.24 2.55 6.65
CA LYS A 103 -5.76 2.76 5.29
C LYS A 103 -4.70 2.43 4.24
N ALA A 104 -3.42 2.72 4.50
CA ALA A 104 -2.33 2.29 3.63
C ALA A 104 -2.33 0.78 3.44
N LYS A 105 -2.58 -0.01 4.49
CA LYS A 105 -2.69 -1.47 4.36
C LYS A 105 -3.81 -1.86 3.39
N THR A 106 -5.02 -1.34 3.54
CA THR A 106 -6.14 -1.66 2.64
C THR A 106 -5.84 -1.23 1.21
N ILE A 107 -5.32 0.00 1.03
CA ILE A 107 -4.93 0.54 -0.29
C ILE A 107 -3.84 -0.32 -0.94
N PHE A 108 -2.81 -0.74 -0.20
CA PHE A 108 -1.75 -1.58 -0.73
C PHE A 108 -2.25 -2.96 -1.13
N LEU A 109 -3.16 -3.56 -0.35
CA LEU A 109 -3.80 -4.82 -0.73
C LEU A 109 -4.59 -4.67 -2.04
N MET A 110 -5.30 -3.56 -2.21
CA MET A 110 -6.01 -3.25 -3.46
C MET A 110 -5.05 -3.00 -4.62
N PHE A 111 -3.93 -2.31 -4.41
CA PHE A 111 -2.91 -2.14 -5.45
C PHE A 111 -2.32 -3.48 -5.89
N ILE A 112 -2.01 -4.39 -4.96
CA ILE A 112 -1.55 -5.73 -5.32
C ILE A 112 -2.62 -6.44 -6.14
N GLU A 113 -3.88 -6.45 -5.70
CA GLU A 113 -5.00 -7.04 -6.44
C GLU A 113 -5.15 -6.45 -7.86
N LEU A 114 -4.84 -5.18 -8.06
CA LEU A 114 -4.86 -4.48 -9.34
C LEU A 114 -3.54 -4.58 -10.13
N HIS A 115 -2.69 -5.58 -9.83
CA HIS A 115 -1.40 -5.81 -10.50
C HIS A 115 -0.37 -4.68 -10.33
N ALA A 116 -0.59 -3.76 -9.38
CA ALA A 116 0.32 -2.66 -9.03
C ALA A 116 1.21 -3.01 -7.82
N VAL A 117 1.73 -4.25 -7.76
CA VAL A 117 2.53 -4.76 -6.64
C VAL A 117 3.84 -3.98 -6.44
N ASP A 118 4.41 -3.42 -7.50
CA ASP A 118 5.64 -2.63 -7.40
C ASP A 118 5.45 -1.36 -6.55
N ILE A 119 4.26 -0.73 -6.59
CA ILE A 119 3.94 0.43 -5.74
C ILE A 119 4.03 0.04 -4.26
N PHE A 120 3.51 -1.15 -3.92
CA PHE A 120 3.59 -1.69 -2.58
C PHE A 120 5.04 -1.96 -2.17
N LEU A 121 5.80 -2.71 -2.99
CA LEU A 121 7.17 -3.09 -2.68
C LEU A 121 8.11 -1.87 -2.58
N ASP A 122 8.00 -0.90 -3.49
CA ASP A 122 8.74 0.36 -3.44
C ASP A 122 8.43 1.14 -2.16
N SER A 123 7.16 1.16 -1.75
CA SER A 123 6.76 1.85 -0.53
C SER A 123 7.31 1.15 0.72
N MET A 124 7.30 -0.18 0.75
CA MET A 124 7.87 -0.94 1.87
C MET A 124 9.38 -0.80 1.95
N GLU A 125 10.11 -0.91 0.84
CA GLU A 125 11.56 -0.73 0.78
C GLU A 125 11.99 0.67 1.26
N ASN A 126 11.20 1.69 0.95
CA ASN A 126 11.43 3.05 1.47
C ASN A 126 11.07 3.16 2.96
N ALA A 127 10.00 2.51 3.40
CA ALA A 127 9.52 2.59 4.78
C ALA A 127 10.46 1.89 5.77
N VAL A 128 11.05 0.74 5.40
CA VAL A 128 12.00 0.01 6.24
C VAL A 128 13.32 0.76 6.48
N LYS A 129 13.67 1.69 5.59
CA LYS A 129 14.86 2.57 5.73
C LYS A 129 14.61 3.81 6.60
N LYS A 130 13.38 4.04 7.06
CA LYS A 130 13.06 5.20 7.91
C LYS A 130 13.59 5.00 9.33
N LYS A 131 13.96 6.10 9.99
CA LYS A 131 14.44 6.09 11.38
C LYS A 131 13.34 5.80 12.42
N VAL A 132 12.07 5.82 12.03
CA VAL A 132 10.93 5.62 12.91
C VAL A 132 10.64 4.12 13.05
N GLN A 133 11.10 3.52 14.14
CA GLN A 133 11.03 2.07 14.37
C GLN A 133 9.62 1.49 14.26
N THR A 134 8.60 2.20 14.76
CA THR A 134 7.18 1.78 14.63
C THR A 134 6.75 1.64 13.17
N VAL A 135 7.19 2.54 12.30
CA VAL A 135 6.89 2.47 10.86
C VAL A 135 7.60 1.28 10.23
N VAL A 136 8.86 1.03 10.61
CA VAL A 136 9.62 -0.14 10.14
C VAL A 136 8.91 -1.43 10.53
N ILE A 137 8.53 -1.59 11.81
CA ILE A 137 7.82 -2.77 12.31
C ILE A 137 6.53 -3.00 11.52
N LYS A 138 5.69 -1.97 11.36
CA LYS A 138 4.43 -2.08 10.63
C LYS A 138 4.61 -2.41 9.16
N SER A 139 5.68 -1.94 8.55
CA SER A 139 6.03 -2.27 7.15
C SER A 139 6.47 -3.73 7.03
N VAL A 140 7.27 -4.23 7.97
CA VAL A 140 7.70 -5.64 8.02
C VAL A 140 6.51 -6.58 8.26
N GLU A 141 5.61 -6.22 9.19
CA GLU A 141 4.36 -6.95 9.42
C GLU A 141 3.48 -6.99 8.16
N LEU A 142 3.41 -5.88 7.42
CA LEU A 142 2.63 -5.82 6.18
C LEU A 142 3.28 -6.63 5.04
N LEU A 143 4.61 -6.60 4.89
CA LEU A 143 5.34 -7.49 3.96
C LEU A 143 5.09 -8.96 4.27
N GLN A 144 5.13 -9.35 5.55
CA GLN A 144 4.83 -10.71 5.96
C GLN A 144 3.39 -11.09 5.61
N LYS A 145 2.43 -10.21 5.90
CA LYS A 145 1.01 -10.50 5.67
C LYS A 145 0.67 -10.60 4.19
N THR A 146 1.23 -9.73 3.37
CA THR A 146 1.02 -9.73 1.91
C THR A 146 1.67 -10.95 1.26
N LEU A 147 2.89 -11.30 1.66
CA LEU A 147 3.55 -12.53 1.22
C LEU A 147 2.71 -13.77 1.58
N GLN A 148 2.18 -13.83 2.82
CA GLN A 148 1.28 -14.91 3.24
C GLN A 148 0.01 -15.00 2.38
N GLN A 149 -0.54 -13.85 1.96
CA GLN A 149 -1.81 -13.80 1.25
C GLN A 149 -1.67 -14.07 -0.26
N PHE A 150 -0.68 -13.48 -0.91
CA PHE A 150 -0.52 -13.50 -2.37
C PHE A 150 0.59 -14.44 -2.86
N GLY A 151 1.50 -14.83 -1.98
CA GLY A 151 2.63 -15.70 -2.31
C GLY A 151 3.82 -14.98 -2.93
N SER A 152 4.93 -15.73 -3.05
CA SER A 152 6.23 -15.22 -3.50
C SER A 152 6.31 -14.86 -4.98
N ASP A 153 5.38 -15.39 -5.78
CA ASP A 153 5.36 -15.15 -7.23
C ASP A 153 4.79 -13.76 -7.54
N VAL A 154 3.78 -13.33 -6.76
CA VAL A 154 3.22 -11.98 -6.83
C VAL A 154 4.08 -11.00 -6.02
N VAL A 155 4.37 -11.35 -4.77
CA VAL A 155 5.15 -10.49 -3.87
C VAL A 155 6.60 -10.95 -3.92
N SER A 156 7.42 -10.26 -4.73
CA SER A 156 8.81 -10.65 -5.02
C SER A 156 9.63 -10.94 -3.76
N ALA A 157 9.86 -12.22 -3.49
CA ALA A 157 10.70 -12.67 -2.37
C ALA A 157 12.16 -12.18 -2.54
N GLU A 158 12.63 -12.02 -3.78
CA GLU A 158 13.96 -11.48 -4.06
C GLU A 158 14.12 -10.05 -3.54
N ARG A 159 13.13 -9.18 -3.81
CA ARG A 159 13.13 -7.80 -3.33
C ARG A 159 13.12 -7.74 -1.80
N ILE A 160 12.29 -8.56 -1.16
CA ILE A 160 12.25 -8.66 0.31
C ILE A 160 13.60 -9.12 0.87
N MET A 161 14.22 -10.15 0.28
CA MET A 161 15.53 -10.66 0.72
C MET A 161 16.66 -9.65 0.61
N LYS A 162 16.56 -8.61 -0.26
CA LYS A 162 17.58 -7.56 -0.38
C LYS A 162 17.67 -6.68 0.87
N VAL A 163 16.53 -6.35 1.48
CA VAL A 163 16.46 -5.48 2.68
C VAL A 163 16.48 -6.27 3.99
N HIS A 164 16.19 -7.57 3.94
CA HIS A 164 16.01 -8.42 5.12
C HIS A 164 17.25 -8.50 6.05
N PRO A 165 18.50 -8.66 5.57
CA PRO A 165 19.66 -8.78 6.46
C PRO A 165 19.83 -7.59 7.41
N GLU A 166 19.57 -6.37 6.93
CA GLU A 166 19.65 -5.15 7.74
C GLU A 166 18.61 -5.15 8.86
N LEU A 167 17.40 -5.65 8.59
CA LEU A 167 16.31 -5.74 9.57
C LEU A 167 16.63 -6.73 10.70
N LEU A 168 17.27 -7.86 10.37
CA LEU A 168 17.71 -8.85 11.37
C LEU A 168 18.87 -8.35 12.24
N GLU A 169 19.70 -7.45 11.71
CA GLU A 169 20.79 -6.80 12.46
C GLU A 169 20.36 -5.51 13.18
N SER A 170 19.09 -5.10 13.05
CA SER A 170 18.57 -3.90 13.70
C SER A 170 18.88 -3.88 15.20
N SER A 171 19.21 -2.70 15.74
CA SER A 171 19.41 -2.52 17.18
C SER A 171 18.11 -2.66 17.98
N ASP A 172 16.96 -2.29 17.38
CA ASP A 172 15.64 -2.43 18.00
C ASP A 172 15.18 -3.90 18.02
N ASN A 173 14.91 -4.42 19.21
CA ASN A 173 14.49 -5.80 19.41
C ASN A 173 13.15 -6.14 18.74
N ARG A 174 12.22 -5.19 18.67
CA ARG A 174 10.90 -5.38 18.08
C ARG A 174 11.00 -5.49 16.56
N VAL A 175 11.88 -4.69 15.93
CA VAL A 175 12.16 -4.82 14.49
C VAL A 175 12.73 -6.20 14.18
N ARG A 176 13.70 -6.68 14.97
CA ARG A 176 14.27 -8.02 14.79
C ARG A 176 13.22 -9.11 14.92
N LYS A 177 12.39 -9.08 15.97
CA LYS A 177 11.30 -10.06 16.16
C LYS A 177 10.32 -10.08 14.98
N ALA A 178 9.89 -8.91 14.49
CA ALA A 178 9.04 -8.85 13.30
C ALA A 178 9.74 -9.43 12.06
N SER A 179 11.05 -9.17 11.93
CA SER A 179 11.88 -9.67 10.84
C SER A 179 12.09 -11.19 10.90
N GLU A 180 12.22 -11.79 12.09
CA GLU A 180 12.25 -13.24 12.30
C GLU A 180 10.96 -13.91 11.81
N VAL A 181 9.81 -13.32 12.12
CA VAL A 181 8.50 -13.81 11.63
C VAL A 181 8.41 -13.71 10.10
N LEU A 182 8.93 -12.62 9.50
CA LEU A 182 9.03 -12.50 8.05
C LEU A 182 10.00 -13.54 7.44
N ALA A 183 11.09 -13.87 8.13
CA ALA A 183 12.05 -14.89 7.68
C ALA A 183 11.41 -16.29 7.66
N ILE A 184 10.61 -16.61 8.69
CA ILE A 184 9.80 -17.83 8.73
C ILE A 184 8.86 -17.90 7.53
N GLU A 185 8.12 -16.82 7.24
CA GLU A 185 7.20 -16.80 6.10
C GLU A 185 7.95 -16.96 4.78
N LEU A 186 9.05 -16.22 4.55
CA LEU A 186 9.90 -16.42 3.37
C LEU A 186 10.36 -17.87 3.23
N SER A 187 10.81 -18.49 4.31
CA SER A 187 11.25 -19.89 4.32
C SER A 187 10.14 -20.85 3.86
N ARG A 188 8.87 -20.57 4.20
CA ARG A 188 7.73 -21.39 3.75
C ARG A 188 7.54 -21.32 2.23
N TRP A 189 7.78 -20.16 1.62
CA TRP A 189 7.58 -19.94 0.18
C TRP A 189 8.76 -20.38 -0.68
N ILE A 190 9.98 -19.94 -0.35
CA ILE A 190 11.18 -20.16 -1.20
C ILE A 190 12.10 -21.28 -0.68
N GLY A 191 11.80 -21.82 0.51
CA GLY A 191 12.60 -22.86 1.16
C GLY A 191 13.84 -22.34 1.88
N ARG A 192 14.25 -23.08 2.91
CA ARG A 192 15.38 -22.73 3.80
C ARG A 192 16.71 -22.57 3.08
N LYS A 193 16.97 -23.39 2.06
CA LYS A 193 18.25 -23.34 1.31
C LYS A 193 18.41 -21.99 0.61
N ALA A 194 17.34 -21.45 0.02
CA ALA A 194 17.36 -20.14 -0.62
C ALA A 194 17.53 -19.03 0.41
N LEU A 195 16.70 -19.01 1.46
CA LEU A 195 16.78 -18.02 2.53
C LEU A 195 18.15 -18.02 3.23
N ARG A 196 18.72 -19.19 3.50
CA ARG A 196 20.03 -19.33 4.14
C ARG A 196 21.14 -18.70 3.31
N ARG A 197 21.14 -18.94 2.00
CA ARG A 197 22.15 -18.37 1.08
C ARG A 197 22.06 -16.85 0.99
N SER A 198 20.85 -16.32 0.86
CA SER A 198 20.64 -14.90 0.55
C SER A 198 20.61 -13.99 1.78
N VAL A 199 20.14 -14.50 2.93
CA VAL A 199 19.90 -13.71 4.15
C VAL A 199 20.78 -14.20 5.31
N ILE A 200 20.64 -15.45 5.74
CA ILE A 200 21.27 -15.94 6.99
C ILE A 200 22.80 -15.92 6.92
N LYS A 201 23.40 -16.15 5.75
CA LYS A 201 24.86 -16.04 5.62
C LYS A 201 25.39 -14.60 5.80
N LYS A 202 24.55 -13.58 5.65
CA LYS A 202 24.94 -12.17 5.69
C LYS A 202 24.78 -11.52 7.08
N ILE A 203 24.17 -12.21 8.04
CA ILE A 203 24.01 -11.73 9.42
C ILE A 203 25.13 -12.27 10.31
N ALA A 204 25.37 -11.64 11.46
CA ALA A 204 26.38 -12.04 12.43
C ALA A 204 26.03 -13.38 13.10
N GLU A 205 27.04 -14.20 13.42
CA GLU A 205 26.84 -15.54 14.05
C GLU A 205 25.97 -15.49 15.31
N ARG A 206 26.17 -14.46 16.15
CA ARG A 206 25.37 -14.21 17.37
C ARG A 206 23.85 -14.10 17.10
N ARG A 207 23.43 -13.78 15.88
CA ARG A 207 22.02 -13.63 15.46
C ARG A 207 21.46 -14.88 14.77
N LYS A 208 22.31 -15.85 14.42
CA LYS A 208 21.90 -17.04 13.65
C LYS A 208 21.28 -18.13 14.50
N GLY A 209 21.67 -18.26 15.78
CA GLY A 209 21.24 -19.36 16.66
C GLY A 209 19.72 -19.50 16.73
N ASN A 210 19.06 -18.52 17.36
CA ASN A 210 17.61 -18.51 17.55
C ASN A 210 16.84 -18.58 16.22
N LEU A 211 17.30 -17.87 15.18
CA LEU A 211 16.64 -17.89 13.87
C LEU A 211 16.75 -19.26 13.19
N SER A 212 17.87 -19.95 13.33
CA SER A 212 18.06 -21.27 12.73
C SER A 212 17.14 -22.31 13.36
N GLU A 213 16.97 -22.26 14.68
CA GLU A 213 16.05 -23.12 15.43
C GLU A 213 14.59 -22.90 14.98
N LEU A 214 14.13 -21.64 14.94
CA LEU A 214 12.79 -21.28 14.45
C LEU A 214 12.52 -21.79 13.02
N LEU A 215 13.55 -21.80 12.17
CA LEU A 215 13.44 -22.29 10.79
C LEU A 215 13.46 -23.82 10.68
N LEU A 216 13.94 -24.54 11.71
CA LEU A 216 13.87 -26.00 11.72
C LEU A 216 12.43 -26.50 11.79
N ASP A 217 11.60 -25.86 12.63
CA ASP A 217 10.21 -26.23 12.85
C ASP A 217 9.32 -26.05 11.60
N VAL A 218 9.66 -25.06 10.76
CA VAL A 218 8.92 -24.76 9.53
C VAL A 218 8.90 -25.93 8.54
N GLN A 219 9.87 -26.84 8.59
CA GLN A 219 9.99 -27.96 7.65
C GLN A 219 8.85 -28.98 7.74
N GLN A 220 8.15 -29.02 8.88
CA GLN A 220 7.04 -29.92 9.10
C GLN A 220 5.72 -29.34 8.56
N MET A 221 5.73 -28.10 8.07
CA MET A 221 4.55 -27.43 7.55
C MET A 221 4.30 -27.77 6.07
N THR A 222 3.03 -27.88 5.70
CA THR A 222 2.62 -28.01 4.31
C THR A 222 3.03 -26.79 3.49
N LYS A 223 3.33 -27.00 2.20
CA LYS A 223 3.69 -25.91 1.27
C LYS A 223 2.57 -24.85 1.29
N PRO A 224 2.90 -23.56 1.46
CA PRO A 224 1.87 -22.52 1.55
C PRO A 224 1.14 -22.38 0.21
N LYS A 225 -0.13 -21.97 0.29
CA LYS A 225 -0.99 -21.64 -0.85
C LYS A 225 -1.50 -20.21 -0.70
N PRO A 226 -1.54 -19.40 -1.77
CA PRO A 226 -2.12 -18.07 -1.71
C PRO A 226 -3.59 -18.15 -1.28
N THR A 227 -4.01 -17.18 -0.46
CA THR A 227 -5.39 -17.03 0.03
C THR A 227 -6.11 -15.85 -0.62
N ARG A 228 -5.37 -14.98 -1.31
CA ARG A 228 -5.89 -13.90 -2.15
C ARG A 228 -5.32 -14.00 -3.55
N MET A 229 -6.12 -13.61 -4.54
CA MET A 229 -5.76 -13.64 -5.96
C MET A 229 -5.77 -12.23 -6.53
N LEU A 230 -5.02 -12.04 -7.62
CA LEU A 230 -5.08 -10.82 -8.42
C LEU A 230 -6.45 -10.73 -9.10
N ARG A 231 -6.97 -9.52 -9.25
CA ARG A 231 -8.19 -9.29 -10.03
C ARG A 231 -7.85 -9.57 -11.49
N HIS A 232 -8.62 -10.44 -12.12
CA HIS A 232 -8.43 -10.70 -13.54
C HIS A 232 -8.84 -9.48 -14.37
N VAL A 233 -8.14 -9.29 -15.48
CA VAL A 233 -8.56 -8.37 -16.55
C VAL A 233 -9.71 -9.05 -17.33
N PHE A 234 -10.86 -9.24 -16.70
CA PHE A 234 -12.06 -9.78 -17.36
C PHE A 234 -13.18 -8.73 -17.36
N TYR A 235 -13.05 -7.74 -18.24
CA TYR A 235 -14.21 -7.16 -18.92
C TYR A 235 -14.42 -7.87 -20.25
N PHE A 236 -14.70 -9.18 -20.21
CA PHE A 236 -15.26 -9.96 -21.32
C PHE A 236 -15.70 -11.33 -20.82
N TYR A 237 -16.67 -11.39 -19.91
CA TYR A 237 -17.58 -12.54 -19.76
C TYR A 237 -18.93 -12.03 -19.24
N HIS A 238 -19.55 -11.16 -20.04
CA HIS A 238 -21.00 -11.16 -20.17
C HIS A 238 -21.26 -11.77 -21.54
N PHE A 239 -21.31 -13.11 -21.62
CA PHE A 239 -21.86 -13.96 -22.69
C PHE A 239 -21.30 -15.39 -22.45
N PHE A 240 -22.19 -16.37 -22.25
CA PHE A 240 -21.98 -17.74 -21.77
C PHE A 240 -21.91 -17.92 -20.24
N CYS A 241 -23.06 -17.72 -19.58
CA CYS A 241 -23.94 -18.80 -19.15
C CYS A 241 -25.38 -18.29 -19.17
#